data_AF-A0A850CNT8-F1
#
_entry.id   AF-A0A850CNT8-F1
#
_cell.length_a   1.000
_cell.length_b   1.000
_cell.length_c   1.000
_cell.angle_alpha   90.00
_cell.angle_beta   90.00
_cell.angle_gamma   90.00
#
_symmetry.space_group_name_H-M   'P 1'
#
loop_
_entity.id
_entity.type
_entity.pdbx_description
1 polymer ?
#
loop_
_entity_poly.entity_id
_entity_poly.type
_entity_poly.pdbx_seq_one_letter_code
_entity_poly.pdbx_strand_id
1 'polypeptide(L)'
;MSDPQLFDATPFQVAPEPTAQMGHDAQRTARRRALLEQGIHPITKRPVIPELGTCAGCIHFRVKTGYAKHYFKCDLTLDRWGQGPDVRASYPACDAFEPAQRGDA
;
A
#
# COMPACT_ATOMS: atom_id res chain seq x y z
N MET A 1 -0.97 47.83 16.14
CA MET A 1 -1.40 46.44 16.35
C MET A 1 -0.81 45.64 15.21
N SER A 2 0.34 45.00 15.44
CA SER A 2 1.07 44.23 14.43
C SER A 2 1.14 42.81 14.94
N ASP A 3 0.45 41.91 14.25
CA ASP A 3 0.34 40.49 14.56
C ASP A 3 1.52 39.74 13.90
N PRO A 4 2.47 39.15 14.64
CA PRO A 4 3.69 38.62 14.04
C PRO A 4 3.76 37.09 14.15
N GLN A 5 2.81 36.32 13.61
CA GLN A 5 2.94 34.86 13.53
C GLN A 5 2.34 34.24 12.26
N LEU A 6 2.80 34.66 11.08
CA LEU A 6 2.37 34.04 9.80
C LEU A 6 3.34 32.99 9.25
N PHE A 7 4.48 32.74 9.92
CA PHE A 7 5.51 31.82 9.42
C PHE A 7 6.04 30.93 10.54
N ASP A 8 5.18 30.04 11.08
CA ASP A 8 5.68 28.83 11.74
C ASP A 8 6.31 27.94 10.67
N ALA A 9 7.58 28.20 10.40
CA ALA A 9 8.42 27.39 9.52
C ALA A 9 8.84 26.12 10.27
N THR A 10 7.89 25.24 10.58
CA THR A 10 8.22 23.88 10.96
C THR A 10 8.97 23.27 9.78
N PRO A 11 10.25 22.91 9.91
CA PRO A 11 11.03 22.42 8.78
C PRO A 11 10.35 21.15 8.26
N PHE A 12 10.00 21.17 6.98
CA PHE A 12 9.50 20.00 6.28
C PHE A 12 10.55 18.89 6.39
N GLN A 13 10.29 17.85 7.18
CA GLN A 13 11.18 16.69 7.28
C GLN A 13 11.09 15.90 5.97
N VAL A 14 12.07 16.11 5.10
CA VAL A 14 12.23 15.34 3.87
C VAL A 14 12.50 13.89 4.26
N ALA A 15 11.66 12.96 3.78
CA ALA A 15 11.90 11.53 3.95
C ALA A 15 13.30 11.17 3.43
N PRO A 16 14.06 10.27 4.09
CA PRO A 16 15.43 9.97 3.69
C PRO A 16 15.48 9.50 2.25
N GLU A 17 16.33 10.14 1.44
CA GLU A 17 16.56 9.72 0.06
C GLU A 17 17.12 8.30 0.05
N PRO A 18 16.65 7.42 -0.86
CA PRO A 18 17.16 6.06 -0.96
C PRO A 18 18.63 6.09 -1.36
N THR A 19 19.53 5.82 -0.41
CA THR A 19 20.96 5.76 -0.69
C THR A 19 21.25 4.55 -1.58
N ALA A 20 22.21 4.69 -2.49
CA ALA A 20 22.65 3.65 -3.45
C ALA A 20 23.13 2.34 -2.81
N GLN A 21 23.15 2.24 -1.47
CA GLN A 21 23.55 1.07 -0.69
C GLN A 21 22.36 0.19 -0.25
N MET A 22 21.12 0.57 -0.58
CA MET A 22 19.95 -0.21 -0.21
C MET A 22 19.79 -1.45 -1.10
N GLY A 23 19.64 -2.63 -0.49
CA GLY A 23 19.28 -3.86 -1.19
C GLY A 23 17.94 -3.74 -1.94
N HIS A 24 17.75 -4.54 -2.99
CA HIS A 24 16.59 -4.43 -3.89
C HIS A 24 15.23 -4.47 -3.16
N ASP A 25 15.10 -5.28 -2.12
CA ASP A 25 13.87 -5.38 -1.32
C ASP A 25 13.64 -4.17 -0.42
N ALA A 26 14.72 -3.57 0.08
CA ALA A 26 14.67 -2.32 0.84
C ALA A 26 14.23 -1.17 -0.09
N GLN A 27 14.78 -1.10 -1.31
CA GLN A 27 14.34 -0.13 -2.32
C GLN A 27 12.86 -0.33 -2.70
N ARG A 28 12.43 -1.58 -2.92
CA ARG A 28 11.02 -1.89 -3.19
C ARG A 28 10.12 -1.43 -2.05
N THR A 29 10.52 -1.70 -0.81
CA THR A 29 9.77 -1.29 0.38
C THR A 29 9.67 0.22 0.48
N ALA A 30 10.78 0.95 0.27
CA ALA A 30 10.80 2.41 0.27
C ALA A 30 9.88 3.00 -0.80
N ARG A 31 9.97 2.52 -2.05
CA ARG A 31 9.08 2.98 -3.14
C ARG A 31 7.60 2.75 -2.84
N ARG A 32 7.26 1.62 -2.23
CA ARG A 32 5.86 1.33 -1.86
C ARG A 32 5.37 2.22 -0.71
N ARG A 33 6.23 2.57 0.24
CA ARG A 33 5.90 3.54 1.31
C ARG A 33 5.65 4.93 0.73
N ALA A 34 6.53 5.40 -0.15
CA ALA A 34 6.37 6.69 -0.81
C ALA A 34 5.03 6.79 -1.58
N LEU A 35 4.60 5.71 -2.25
CA LEU A 35 3.28 5.70 -2.90
C LEU A 35 2.13 5.82 -1.90
N LEU A 36 2.20 5.12 -0.77
CA LEU A 36 1.18 5.21 0.27
C LEU A 36 1.11 6.62 0.88
N GLU A 37 2.26 7.25 1.10
CA GLU A 37 2.35 8.64 1.57
C GLU A 37 1.74 9.64 0.58
N GLN A 38 1.78 9.32 -0.72
CA GLN A 38 1.11 10.09 -1.78
C GLN A 38 -0.38 9.76 -1.94
N GLY A 39 -0.93 8.87 -1.11
CA GLY A 39 -2.32 8.43 -1.23
C GLY A 39 -2.57 7.46 -2.39
N ILE A 40 -1.55 6.75 -2.87
CA ILE A 40 -1.62 5.83 -4.01
C ILE A 40 -1.33 4.39 -3.55
N HIS A 41 -2.23 3.47 -3.88
CA HIS A 41 -2.09 2.07 -3.53
C HIS A 41 -0.93 1.42 -4.30
N PRO A 42 0.05 0.79 -3.63
CA PRO A 42 1.30 0.40 -4.28
C PRO A 42 1.18 -0.65 -5.38
N ILE A 43 0.11 -1.45 -5.32
CA ILE A 43 -0.12 -2.60 -6.21
C ILE A 43 -1.05 -2.21 -7.36
N THR A 44 -2.18 -1.59 -7.04
CA THR A 44 -3.22 -1.26 -8.03
C THR A 44 -3.00 0.11 -8.68
N LYS A 45 -2.12 0.95 -8.13
CA LYS A 45 -1.87 2.33 -8.56
C LYS A 45 -3.11 3.24 -8.52
N ARG A 46 -4.11 2.84 -7.73
CA ARG A 46 -5.36 3.56 -7.49
C ARG A 46 -5.27 4.42 -6.24
N PRO A 47 -6.13 5.44 -6.06
CA PRO A 47 -6.23 6.18 -4.81
C PRO A 47 -6.50 5.25 -3.62
N VAL A 48 -5.85 5.50 -2.48
CA VAL A 48 -6.15 4.84 -1.20
C VAL A 48 -7.32 5.55 -0.53
N ILE A 49 -8.21 4.77 0.07
CA ILE A 49 -9.35 5.24 0.87
C ILE A 49 -9.31 4.47 2.20
N PRO A 50 -8.51 4.92 3.18
CA PRO A 50 -8.29 4.21 4.44
C PRO A 50 -9.58 3.93 5.23
N GLU A 51 -10.62 4.74 5.04
CA GLU A 51 -11.93 4.62 5.68
C GLU A 51 -12.66 3.33 5.28
N LEU A 52 -12.33 2.75 4.12
CA LEU A 52 -12.88 1.47 3.66
C LEU A 52 -12.21 0.27 4.35
N GLY A 53 -11.08 0.46 5.04
CA GLY A 53 -10.34 -0.57 5.76
C GLY A 53 -9.00 -0.92 5.11
N THR A 54 -8.64 -2.21 5.13
CA THR A 54 -7.36 -2.70 4.61
C THR A 54 -7.58 -3.79 3.57
N CYS A 55 -6.55 -4.06 2.76
CA CYS A 55 -6.61 -5.13 1.76
C CYS A 55 -7.01 -6.48 2.36
N ALA A 56 -6.67 -6.80 3.61
CA ALA A 56 -7.07 -8.05 4.25
C ALA A 56 -8.59 -8.27 4.31
N GLY A 57 -9.38 -7.19 4.35
CA GLY A 57 -10.84 -7.24 4.37
C GLY A 57 -11.49 -7.22 2.99
N CYS A 58 -10.72 -7.21 1.91
CA CYS A 58 -11.22 -7.07 0.54
C CYS A 58 -11.50 -8.44 -0.09
N ILE A 59 -12.59 -8.57 -0.87
CA ILE A 59 -12.92 -9.79 -1.63
C ILE A 59 -11.84 -10.16 -2.65
N HIS A 60 -11.11 -9.17 -3.16
CA HIS A 60 -10.04 -9.37 -4.13
C HIS A 60 -8.71 -9.80 -3.49
N PHE A 61 -8.64 -9.91 -2.17
CA PHE A 61 -7.44 -10.34 -1.46
C PHE A 61 -7.33 -11.86 -1.47
N ARG A 62 -6.30 -12.35 -2.15
CA ARG A 62 -6.09 -13.77 -2.38
C ARG A 62 -4.80 -14.26 -1.75
N VAL A 63 -4.89 -15.37 -1.02
CA VAL A 63 -3.71 -16.12 -0.56
C VAL A 63 -3.36 -17.15 -1.63
N LYS A 64 -2.24 -16.94 -2.33
CA LYS A 64 -1.65 -17.94 -3.23
C LYS A 64 -0.68 -18.79 -2.42
N THR A 65 -1.01 -20.06 -2.26
CA THR A 65 -0.11 -21.05 -1.66
C THR A 65 0.80 -21.62 -2.74
N GLY A 66 2.11 -21.63 -2.50
CA GLY A 66 3.09 -22.22 -3.40
C GLY A 66 4.17 -22.94 -2.61
N TYR A 67 4.26 -24.26 -2.77
CA TYR A 67 5.10 -25.14 -1.93
C TYR A 67 4.90 -24.82 -0.44
N ALA A 68 5.93 -24.29 0.23
CA ALA A 68 5.94 -23.92 1.66
C ALA A 68 5.78 -22.40 1.92
N LYS A 69 5.39 -21.61 0.90
CA LYS A 69 5.28 -20.14 1.01
C LYS A 69 3.86 -19.68 0.70
N HIS A 70 3.43 -18.67 1.45
CA HIS A 70 2.19 -17.94 1.21
C HIS A 70 2.50 -16.59 0.57
N TYR A 71 1.86 -16.31 -0.55
CA TYR A 71 1.95 -15.04 -1.27
C TYR A 71 0.58 -14.38 -1.26
N PHE A 72 0.51 -13.14 -0.80
CA PHE A 72 -0.73 -12.37 -0.81
C PHE A 72 -0.82 -11.58 -2.11
N LYS A 73 -1.92 -11.72 -2.82
CA LYS A 73 -2.16 -11.09 -4.13
C LYS A 73 -3.47 -10.31 -4.14
N CYS A 74 -3.58 -9.37 -5.07
CA CYS A 74 -4.84 -8.71 -5.42
C CYS A 74 -5.28 -9.22 -6.78
N ASP A 75 -6.47 -9.83 -6.87
CA ASP A 75 -6.97 -10.45 -8.10
C ASP A 75 -7.12 -9.45 -9.26
N LEU A 76 -7.38 -8.16 -8.97
CA LEU A 76 -7.47 -7.09 -9.98
C LEU A 76 -6.14 -6.80 -10.70
N THR A 77 -5.03 -7.30 -10.17
CA THR A 77 -3.67 -7.03 -10.69
C THR A 77 -2.97 -8.28 -11.19
N LEU A 78 -3.65 -9.42 -11.18
CA LEU A 78 -3.10 -10.67 -11.67
C LEU A 78 -3.18 -10.73 -13.20
N ASP A 79 -2.14 -11.29 -13.82
CA ASP A 79 -2.19 -11.68 -15.22
C ASP A 79 -2.97 -12.99 -15.43
N ARG A 80 -3.07 -13.43 -16.69
CA ARG A 80 -3.76 -14.68 -17.06
C ARG A 80 -3.17 -15.94 -16.42
N TRP A 81 -1.97 -15.88 -15.86
CA TRP A 81 -1.28 -16.97 -15.18
C TRP A 81 -1.38 -16.86 -13.65
N GLY A 82 -2.16 -15.89 -13.14
CA GLY A 82 -2.28 -15.63 -11.72
C GLY A 82 -0.99 -15.09 -11.11
N GLN A 83 -0.18 -14.38 -11.90
CA GLN A 83 1.05 -13.71 -11.48
C GLN A 83 0.80 -12.22 -11.32
N GLY A 84 1.37 -11.64 -10.27
CA GLY A 84 1.24 -10.22 -9.97
C GLY A 84 2.11 -9.86 -8.77
N PRO A 85 2.27 -8.57 -8.46
CA PRO A 85 3.07 -8.14 -7.32
C PRO A 85 2.42 -8.57 -6.00
N ASP A 86 3.23 -8.90 -4.99
CA ASP A 86 2.71 -9.23 -3.66
C ASP A 86 2.12 -7.99 -2.98
N VAL A 87 0.87 -8.10 -2.54
CA VAL A 87 0.20 -7.12 -1.68
C VAL A 87 0.49 -7.43 -0.21
N ARG A 88 0.34 -6.45 0.68
CA ARG A 88 0.38 -6.70 2.13
C ARG A 88 -1.03 -6.57 2.69
N ALA A 89 -1.38 -7.46 3.62
CA ALA A 89 -2.65 -7.42 4.34
C ALA A 89 -2.91 -6.06 5.01
N SER A 90 -1.85 -5.37 5.46
CA SER A 90 -1.91 -4.08 6.14
C SER A 90 -1.96 -2.87 5.21
N TYR A 91 -1.93 -3.03 3.89
CA TYR A 91 -2.10 -1.88 2.99
C TYR A 91 -3.53 -1.35 3.10
N PRO A 92 -3.71 -0.01 3.11
CA PRO A 92 -5.03 0.60 3.12
C PRO A 92 -5.80 0.21 1.86
N ALA A 93 -7.11 0.11 2.00
CA ALA A 93 -8.04 -0.14 0.91
C ALA A 93 -7.88 0.91 -0.21
N CYS A 94 -8.11 0.50 -1.46
CA CYS A 94 -8.21 1.42 -2.59
C CYS A 94 -9.68 1.67 -2.97
N ASP A 95 -9.91 2.56 -3.92
CA ASP A 95 -11.24 2.85 -4.48
C ASP A 95 -12.01 1.64 -5.07
N ALA A 96 -11.32 0.54 -5.40
CA ALA A 96 -11.92 -0.74 -5.82
C ALA A 96 -12.11 -1.73 -4.66
N PHE A 97 -12.15 -1.25 -3.42
CA PHE A 97 -12.38 -2.11 -2.26
C PHE A 97 -13.82 -2.60 -2.22
N GLU A 98 -13.96 -3.92 -2.15
CA GLU A 98 -15.23 -4.59 -1.91
C GLU A 98 -15.07 -5.46 -0.66
N PRO A 99 -15.89 -5.28 0.39
CA PRO A 99 -15.73 -6.03 1.62
C PRO A 99 -15.96 -7.53 1.37
N ALA A 100 -15.03 -8.37 1.82
CA ALA A 100 -15.24 -9.80 1.89
C ALA A 100 -16.41 -10.04 2.85
N GLN A 101 -17.47 -10.70 2.38
CA GLN A 101 -18.53 -11.15 3.28
C GLN A 101 -17.86 -12.08 4.30
N ARG A 102 -17.88 -11.72 5.59
CA ARG A 102 -17.47 -12.64 6.65
C ARG A 102 -18.45 -13.80 6.58
N GLY A 103 -18.05 -14.90 5.95
CA GLY A 103 -18.78 -16.14 6.06
C GLY A 103 -18.66 -16.60 7.50
N ASP A 104 -19.77 -16.58 8.23
CA ASP A 104 -19.99 -17.45 9.37
C ASP A 104 -19.66 -18.88 8.92
N ALA A 105 -18.54 -19.41 9.40
CA ALA A 105 -18.14 -20.80 9.26
C ALA A 105 -17.52 -21.25 10.58
#